data_AF-A0A9D1AU09-F1
#
_entry.id   AF-A0A9D1AU09-F1
#
_cell.length_a   1.000
_cell.length_b   1.000
_cell.length_c   1.000
_cell.angle_alpha   90.00
_cell.angle_beta   90.00
_cell.angle_gamma   90.00
#
_symmetry.space_group_name_H-M   'P 1'
#
loop_
_entity.id
_entity.type
_entity.pdbx_description
1 polymer ?
#
loop_
_entity_poly.entity_id
_entity_poly.type
_entity_poly.pdbx_seq_one_letter_code
_entity_poly.pdbx_strand_id
1 'polypeptide(L)'
;MLGRLMLNVRFWPLFWTQFLGAFNDNFFKNALVILITFRAVHVAGVPPEQMVALSAAIFIAPYFLFSGVAGQLADKYDKAAIVRLTKLGEIAVMWMGATAFAVDSVEMLMGVLFFMGLQSTVFGPCKYAILPQHLHDDELVAGNALVEMGTYLAILLGTIAGGVLINLDGGDRIVSAGVI
;
A
#
# COMPACT_ATOMS: atom_id res chain seq x y z
N MET A 1 -5.33 2.65 -28.65
CA MET A 1 -4.12 3.20 -27.98
C MET A 1 -3.95 2.59 -26.58
N LEU A 2 -4.90 2.77 -25.66
CA LEU A 2 -4.86 2.23 -24.28
C LEU A 2 -4.61 0.71 -24.20
N GLY A 3 -5.36 -0.10 -24.94
CA GLY A 3 -5.19 -1.57 -24.93
C GLY A 3 -3.83 -2.04 -25.44
N ARG A 4 -3.16 -1.26 -26.30
CA ARG A 4 -1.82 -1.58 -26.83
C ARG A 4 -0.73 -1.26 -25.80
N LEU A 5 -0.96 -0.28 -24.93
CA LEU A 5 -0.07 0.09 -23.82
C LEU A 5 -0.10 -0.96 -22.69
N MET A 6 -1.31 -1.42 -22.32
CA MET A 6 -1.51 -2.44 -21.27
C MET A 6 -0.90 -3.81 -21.61
N LEU A 7 -0.68 -4.10 -22.90
CA LEU A 7 -0.03 -5.34 -23.36
C LEU A 7 1.48 -5.17 -23.55
N ASN A 8 2.02 -3.96 -23.40
CA ASN A 8 3.42 -3.65 -23.63
C ASN A 8 4.25 -3.95 -22.37
N VAL A 9 5.31 -4.75 -22.54
CA VAL A 9 6.22 -5.20 -21.47
C VAL A 9 6.88 -4.04 -20.71
N ARG A 10 6.97 -2.88 -21.35
CA ARG A 10 7.48 -1.65 -20.72
C ARG A 10 6.54 -1.05 -19.67
N PHE A 11 5.24 -1.33 -19.76
CA PHE A 11 4.21 -0.66 -18.95
C PHE A 11 3.46 -1.62 -18.02
N TRP A 12 3.05 -2.80 -18.51
CA TRP A 12 2.19 -3.69 -17.71
C TRP A 12 2.80 -4.13 -16.37
N PRO A 13 4.11 -4.43 -16.23
CA PRO A 13 4.67 -4.82 -14.94
C PRO A 13 4.61 -3.67 -13.93
N LEU A 14 4.89 -2.44 -14.40
CA LEU A 14 4.81 -1.24 -13.60
C LEU A 14 3.37 -0.96 -13.15
N PHE A 15 2.41 -1.10 -14.06
CA PHE A 15 0.99 -0.92 -13.76
C PHE A 15 0.53 -1.89 -12.67
N TRP A 16 0.78 -3.19 -12.85
CA TRP A 16 0.33 -4.20 -11.88
C TRP A 16 1.04 -4.11 -10.54
N THR A 17 2.32 -3.74 -10.52
CA THR A 17 3.05 -3.50 -9.27
C THR A 17 2.44 -2.34 -8.48
N GLN A 18 2.02 -1.27 -9.15
CA GLN A 18 1.33 -0.15 -8.51
C GLN A 18 -0.09 -0.50 -8.09
N PHE A 19 -0.83 -1.20 -8.95
CA PHE A 19 -2.19 -1.66 -8.66
C PHE A 19 -2.22 -2.56 -7.44
N LEU A 20 -1.40 -3.61 -7.41
CA LEU A 20 -1.36 -4.56 -6.30
C LEU A 20 -0.87 -3.91 -5.00
N GLY A 21 0.11 -3.01 -5.09
CA GLY A 21 0.56 -2.25 -3.91
C GLY A 21 -0.55 -1.37 -3.34
N ALA A 22 -1.23 -0.59 -4.19
CA ALA A 22 -2.34 0.26 -3.75
C ALA A 22 -3.53 -0.56 -3.21
N PHE A 23 -3.82 -1.71 -3.82
CA PHE A 23 -4.83 -2.64 -3.34
C PHE A 23 -4.47 -3.15 -1.95
N ASN A 24 -3.25 -3.66 -1.78
CA ASN A 24 -2.79 -4.27 -0.55
C ASN A 24 -2.73 -3.26 0.61
N ASP A 25 -2.21 -2.06 0.36
CA ASP A 25 -2.20 -0.96 1.33
C ASP A 25 -3.61 -0.68 1.89
N ASN A 26 -4.61 -0.64 1.01
CA ASN A 26 -5.97 -0.35 1.41
C ASN A 26 -6.70 -1.58 1.96
N PHE A 27 -6.35 -2.77 1.50
CA PHE A 27 -6.84 -4.04 2.04
C PHE A 27 -6.45 -4.19 3.51
N PHE A 28 -5.15 -4.11 3.80
CA PHE A 28 -4.63 -4.19 5.16
C PHE A 28 -5.20 -3.09 6.06
N LYS A 29 -5.10 -1.82 5.63
CA LYS A 29 -5.53 -0.68 6.43
C LYS A 29 -7.01 -0.74 6.78
N ASN A 30 -7.87 -1.07 5.82
CA ASN A 30 -9.31 -1.13 6.09
C ASN A 30 -9.69 -2.33 6.94
N ALA A 31 -9.05 -3.49 6.76
CA ALA A 31 -9.24 -4.62 7.66
C ALA A 31 -8.88 -4.25 9.11
N LEU A 32 -7.74 -3.57 9.32
CA LEU A 32 -7.32 -3.09 10.64
C LEU A 32 -8.31 -2.09 11.25
N VAL A 33 -8.73 -1.08 10.48
CA VAL A 33 -9.68 -0.06 10.96
C VAL A 33 -11.00 -0.68 11.41
N ILE A 34 -11.52 -1.63 10.62
CA ILE A 34 -12.76 -2.34 10.92
C ILE A 34 -12.57 -3.26 12.13
N LEU A 35 -11.44 -3.99 12.23
CA LEU A 35 -11.12 -4.80 13.40
C LEU A 35 -11.11 -3.96 14.68
N ILE A 36 -10.41 -2.81 14.68
CA ILE A 36 -10.37 -1.87 15.82
C ILE A 36 -11.79 -1.43 16.20
N THR A 37 -12.60 -1.07 15.20
CA THR A 37 -13.95 -0.52 15.41
C THR A 37 -14.90 -1.56 15.97
N PHE A 38 -14.96 -2.75 15.37
CA PHE A 38 -15.95 -3.78 15.72
C PHE A 38 -15.58 -4.59 16.96
N ARG A 39 -14.28 -4.81 17.21
CA ARG A 39 -13.83 -5.48 18.44
C ARG A 39 -13.73 -4.53 19.63
N ALA A 40 -14.08 -3.26 19.45
CA ALA A 40 -13.93 -2.20 20.46
C ALA A 40 -12.55 -2.26 21.12
N VAL A 41 -11.48 -2.39 20.32
CA VAL A 41 -10.14 -2.60 20.84
C VAL A 41 -9.66 -1.32 21.53
N HIS A 42 -9.29 -1.45 22.80
CA HIS A 42 -8.64 -0.40 23.57
C HIS A 42 -7.17 -0.77 23.75
N VAL A 43 -6.28 -0.05 23.08
CA VAL A 43 -4.83 -0.18 23.31
C VAL A 43 -4.40 0.92 24.27
N ALA A 44 -3.78 0.55 25.39
CA ALA A 44 -3.30 1.49 26.40
C ALA A 44 -4.35 2.53 26.89
N GLY A 45 -5.64 2.14 26.91
CA GLY A 45 -6.74 3.00 27.33
C GLY A 45 -7.22 4.01 26.27
N VAL A 46 -6.72 3.93 25.04
CA VAL A 46 -7.16 4.78 23.92
C VAL A 46 -8.47 4.24 23.33
N PRO A 47 -9.52 5.07 23.16
CA PRO A 47 -10.79 4.65 22.56
C PRO A 47 -10.65 4.21 21.08
N PRO A 48 -11.53 3.32 20.58
CA PRO A 48 -11.49 2.83 19.21
C PRO A 48 -11.50 3.94 18.14
N GLU A 49 -12.27 5.01 18.33
CA GLU A 49 -12.35 6.11 17.35
C GLU A 49 -11.01 6.84 17.22
N GLN A 50 -10.31 7.00 18.35
CA GLN A 50 -8.97 7.59 18.37
C GLN A 50 -7.93 6.62 17.80
N MET A 51 -8.07 5.32 18.04
CA MET A 51 -7.21 4.29 17.42
C MET A 51 -7.33 4.28 15.89
N VAL A 52 -8.54 4.46 15.34
CA VAL A 52 -8.76 4.61 13.89
C VAL A 52 -8.08 5.87 13.37
N ALA A 53 -8.22 7.00 14.05
CA ALA A 53 -7.54 8.24 13.68
C ALA A 53 -6.00 8.11 13.74
N LEU A 54 -5.48 7.45 14.78
CA LEU A 54 -4.07 7.15 14.92
C LEU A 54 -3.57 6.23 13.80
N SER A 55 -4.37 5.25 13.36
CA SER A 55 -4.01 4.38 12.24
C SER A 55 -3.78 5.21 10.97
N ALA A 56 -4.68 6.14 10.66
CA ALA A 56 -4.51 7.04 9.53
C ALA A 56 -3.28 7.95 9.69
N ALA A 57 -3.05 8.49 10.89
CA ALA A 57 -1.90 9.34 11.17
C ALA A 57 -0.57 8.58 11.05
N ILE A 58 -0.49 7.36 11.59
CA ILE A 58 0.71 6.50 11.53
C ILE A 58 1.04 6.12 10.09
N PHE A 59 0.03 5.84 9.26
CA PHE A 59 0.25 5.53 7.85
C PHE A 59 0.79 6.73 7.06
N ILE A 60 0.32 7.94 7.37
CA ILE A 60 0.69 9.17 6.66
C ILE A 60 1.99 9.78 7.22
N ALA A 61 2.30 9.58 8.50
CA ALA A 61 3.44 10.20 9.18
C ALA A 61 4.79 9.99 8.45
N PRO A 62 5.12 8.78 7.93
CA PRO A 62 6.35 8.59 7.19
C PRO A 62 6.46 9.50 5.96
N TYR A 63 5.37 9.77 5.25
CA TYR A 63 5.37 10.68 4.10
C TYR A 63 5.74 12.09 4.51
N PHE A 64 5.14 12.56 5.61
CA PHE A 64 5.41 13.88 6.14
C PHE A 64 6.88 14.02 6.60
N LEU A 65 7.41 13.00 7.27
CA LEU A 65 8.73 13.04 7.88
C LEU A 65 9.88 12.77 6.90
N PHE A 66 9.67 11.88 5.93
CA PHE A 66 10.76 11.33 5.11
C PHE A 66 10.63 11.60 3.60
N SER A 67 9.59 12.31 3.13
CA SER A 67 9.42 12.62 1.69
C SER A 67 10.62 13.33 1.05
N GLY A 68 11.25 14.28 1.76
CA GLY A 68 12.45 14.97 1.27
C GLY A 68 13.63 14.02 1.05
N VAL A 69 13.86 13.09 1.99
CA VAL A 69 14.91 12.07 1.87
C VAL A 69 14.59 11.07 0.76
N ALA A 70 13.33 10.65 0.66
CA ALA A 70 12.85 9.76 -0.39
C ALA A 70 13.03 10.36 -1.79
N GLY A 71 12.74 11.66 -1.95
CA GLY A 71 12.97 12.38 -3.21
C GLY A 71 14.44 12.40 -3.60
N GLN A 72 15.34 12.77 -2.66
CA GLN A 72 16.78 12.75 -2.90
C GLN A 72 17.30 11.35 -3.26
N LEU A 73 16.76 10.31 -2.62
CA LEU A 73 17.10 8.92 -2.92
C LEU A 73 16.69 8.57 -4.36
N ALA A 74 15.46 8.91 -4.74
CA ALA A 74 14.94 8.68 -6.08
C ALA A 74 15.76 9.41 -7.16
N ASP A 75 16.22 10.63 -6.89
CA ASP A 75 17.06 11.39 -7.82
C ASP A 75 18.45 10.77 -7.98
N LYS A 76 19.10 10.39 -6.88
CA LYS A 76 20.50 9.95 -6.85
C LYS A 76 20.74 8.52 -7.32
N TYR A 77 19.81 7.60 -7.04
CA TYR A 77 20.01 6.18 -7.32
C TYR A 77 19.13 5.68 -8.48
N ASP A 78 19.41 4.46 -8.92
CA ASP A 78 18.61 3.79 -9.95
C ASP A 78 17.19 3.52 -9.42
N LYS A 79 16.19 4.02 -10.15
CA LYS A 79 14.80 4.01 -9.71
C LYS A 79 14.25 2.59 -9.72
N ALA A 80 14.66 1.76 -10.69
CA ALA A 80 14.23 0.37 -10.75
C ALA A 80 14.81 -0.44 -9.57
N ALA A 81 16.05 -0.18 -9.16
CA ALA A 81 16.67 -0.78 -7.99
C ALA A 81 15.94 -0.38 -6.70
N ILE A 82 15.62 0.91 -6.51
CA ILE A 82 14.81 1.36 -5.35
C ILE A 82 13.45 0.67 -5.35
N VAL A 83 12.74 0.68 -6.47
CA VAL A 83 11.42 0.02 -6.59
C VAL A 83 11.51 -1.46 -6.22
N ARG A 84 12.49 -2.19 -6.75
CA ARG A 84 12.68 -3.61 -6.42
C ARG A 84 12.96 -3.82 -4.94
N LEU A 85 13.85 -3.02 -4.34
CA LEU A 85 14.18 -3.13 -2.92
C LEU A 85 12.96 -2.85 -2.04
N THR A 86 12.20 -1.79 -2.34
CA THR A 86 10.99 -1.44 -1.60
C THR A 86 9.93 -2.54 -1.72
N LYS A 87 9.74 -3.13 -2.91
CA LYS A 87 8.79 -4.23 -3.12
C LYS A 87 9.23 -5.55 -2.48
N LEU A 88 10.53 -5.85 -2.44
CA LEU A 88 11.03 -6.98 -1.67
C LEU A 88 10.83 -6.76 -0.16
N GLY A 89 11.06 -5.54 0.31
CA GLY A 89 10.76 -5.15 1.68
C GLY A 89 9.28 -5.27 2.02
N GLU A 90 8.39 -4.93 1.07
CA GLU A 90 6.93 -5.02 1.25
C GLU A 90 6.51 -6.44 1.56
N ILE A 91 7.08 -7.44 0.88
CA ILE A 91 6.82 -8.86 1.17
C ILE A 91 7.17 -9.19 2.63
N ALA A 92 8.33 -8.74 3.13
CA ALA A 92 8.71 -8.96 4.52
C ALA A 92 7.75 -8.27 5.51
N VAL A 93 7.31 -7.05 5.18
CA VAL A 93 6.31 -6.31 5.97
C VAL A 93 4.95 -7.01 5.95
N MET A 94 4.57 -7.62 4.83
CA MET A 94 3.32 -8.37 4.71
C MET A 94 3.36 -9.68 5.49
N TRP A 95 4.51 -10.37 5.54
CA TRP A 95 4.69 -11.49 6.46
C TRP A 95 4.53 -11.08 7.92
N MET A 96 5.08 -9.92 8.32
CA MET A 96 4.82 -9.36 9.66
C MET A 96 3.33 -9.05 9.85
N GLY A 97 2.66 -8.47 8.85
CA GLY A 97 1.23 -8.20 8.86
C GLY A 97 0.35 -9.45 9.02
N ALA A 98 0.64 -10.50 8.25
CA ALA A 98 -0.04 -11.78 8.35
C ALA A 98 0.13 -12.41 9.73
N THR A 99 1.35 -12.34 10.28
CA THR A 99 1.65 -12.80 11.64
C THR A 99 0.87 -11.99 12.67
N ALA A 100 0.82 -10.67 12.52
CA ALA A 100 0.11 -9.75 13.41
C ALA A 100 -1.40 -10.01 13.44
N PHE A 101 -2.03 -10.27 12.29
CA PHE A 101 -3.43 -10.71 12.22
C PHE A 101 -3.63 -12.08 12.85
N ALA A 102 -2.69 -13.02 12.66
CA ALA A 102 -2.80 -14.38 13.20
C ALA A 102 -2.71 -14.43 14.74
N VAL A 103 -1.98 -13.50 15.36
CA VAL A 103 -1.86 -13.38 16.82
C VAL A 103 -2.79 -12.33 17.44
N ASP A 104 -3.64 -11.70 16.63
CA ASP A 104 -4.60 -10.66 17.03
C ASP A 104 -3.96 -9.48 17.80
N SER A 105 -2.74 -9.06 17.41
CA SER A 105 -2.05 -7.93 18.05
C SER A 105 -2.21 -6.64 17.26
N VAL A 106 -3.06 -5.75 17.78
CA VAL A 106 -3.29 -4.42 17.19
C VAL A 106 -2.03 -3.56 17.24
N GLU A 107 -1.22 -3.65 18.30
CA GLU A 107 0.05 -2.92 18.38
C GLU A 107 1.01 -3.31 17.25
N MET A 108 1.09 -4.62 16.96
CA MET A 108 1.91 -5.13 15.87
C MET A 108 1.35 -4.71 14.50
N LEU A 109 0.02 -4.75 14.33
CA LEU A 109 -0.64 -4.27 13.10
C LEU A 109 -0.40 -2.77 12.87
N MET A 110 -0.39 -1.96 13.93
CA MET A 110 -0.06 -0.52 13.87
C MET A 110 1.41 -0.30 13.48
N GLY A 111 2.32 -1.12 14.00
CA GLY A 111 3.72 -1.12 13.57
C GLY A 111 3.90 -1.49 12.10
N VAL A 112 3.18 -2.51 11.62
CA VAL A 112 3.16 -2.89 10.20
C VAL A 112 2.65 -1.73 9.34
N LEU A 113 1.56 -1.07 9.76
CA LEU A 113 1.00 0.08 9.06
C LEU A 113 2.00 1.24 8.91
N PHE A 114 2.83 1.48 9.94
CA PHE A 114 3.93 2.45 9.86
C PHE A 114 4.96 2.05 8.79
N PHE A 115 5.41 0.79 8.77
CA PHE A 115 6.39 0.32 7.80
C PHE A 115 5.85 0.34 6.36
N MET A 116 4.56 0.04 6.18
CA MET A 116 3.90 0.21 4.88
C MET A 116 3.95 1.67 4.43
N GLY A 117 3.57 2.61 5.30
CA GLY A 117 3.67 4.05 5.01
C GLY A 117 5.09 4.50 4.66
N LEU A 118 6.10 3.96 5.36
CA LEU A 118 7.51 4.25 5.09
C LEU A 118 7.95 3.75 3.71
N GLN A 119 7.57 2.53 3.35
CA GLN A 119 7.86 1.95 2.03
C GLN A 119 7.18 2.75 0.93
N SER A 120 5.90 3.08 1.10
CA SER A 120 5.13 3.84 0.13
C SER A 120 5.64 5.29 0.01
N THR A 121 6.26 5.85 1.06
CA THR A 121 6.99 7.14 1.01
C THR A 121 8.20 7.07 0.08
N VAL A 122 9.00 6.00 0.16
CA VAL A 122 10.18 5.80 -0.71
C VAL A 122 9.77 5.47 -2.15
N PHE A 123 8.72 4.68 -2.32
CA PHE A 123 8.20 4.28 -3.63
C PHE A 123 7.54 5.44 -4.39
N GLY A 124 6.90 6.37 -3.67
CA GLY A 124 6.12 7.48 -4.24
C GLY A 124 6.87 8.32 -5.29
N PRO A 125 8.05 8.89 -4.98
CA PRO A 125 8.83 9.64 -5.97
C PRO A 125 9.30 8.78 -7.15
N CYS A 126 9.69 7.52 -6.88
CA CYS A 126 10.18 6.60 -7.91
C CYS A 126 9.11 6.24 -8.95
N LYS A 127 7.85 6.04 -8.53
CA LYS A 127 6.78 5.61 -9.42
C LYS A 127 6.46 6.64 -10.51
N TYR A 128 6.47 7.93 -10.15
CA TYR A 128 6.24 9.02 -11.10
C TYR A 128 7.47 9.31 -11.96
N ALA A 129 8.68 9.13 -11.42
CA ALA A 129 9.93 9.32 -12.16
C ALA A 129 10.20 8.21 -13.21
N ILE A 130 9.70 6.99 -12.98
CA ILE A 130 9.89 5.84 -13.89
C ILE A 130 9.01 5.94 -15.15
N LEU A 131 7.81 6.47 -15.03
CA LEU A 131 6.85 6.52 -16.13
C LEU A 131 7.38 7.25 -17.38
N PRO A 132 7.97 8.47 -17.28
CA PRO A 132 8.58 9.15 -18.42
C PRO A 132 9.86 8.48 -18.95
N GLN A 133 10.45 7.55 -18.22
CA GLN A 133 11.62 6.79 -18.71
C GLN A 133 11.22 5.58 -19.56
N HIS A 134 9.98 5.09 -19.43
CA HIS A 134 9.52 3.85 -20.06
C HIS A 134 8.52 4.07 -21.21
N LEU A 135 7.91 5.25 -21.27
CA LEU A 135 6.90 5.64 -22.25
C LEU A 135 7.42 6.75 -23.15
N HIS A 136 6.94 6.77 -24.39
CA HIS A 136 7.18 7.88 -25.31
C HIS A 136 6.31 9.09 -24.92
N ASP A 137 6.72 10.31 -25.30
CA ASP A 137 6.01 11.56 -24.94
C ASP A 137 4.53 11.55 -25.35
N ASP A 138 4.20 10.93 -26.49
CA ASP A 138 2.83 10.78 -26.99
C ASP A 138 2.00 9.73 -26.23
N GLU A 139 2.67 8.86 -25.44
CA GLU A 139 2.05 7.83 -24.62
C GLU A 139 1.89 8.26 -23.15
N LEU A 140 2.60 9.30 -22.69
CA LEU A 140 2.65 9.69 -21.26
C LEU A 140 1.29 10.00 -20.66
N VAL A 141 0.46 10.77 -21.38
CA VAL A 141 -0.87 11.16 -20.90
C VAL A 141 -1.76 9.92 -20.72
N ALA A 142 -1.72 9.01 -21.68
CA ALA A 142 -2.49 7.78 -21.64
C ALA A 142 -1.99 6.83 -20.55
N GLY A 143 -0.67 6.69 -20.40
CA GLY A 143 -0.06 5.88 -19.34
C GLY A 143 -0.38 6.40 -17.95
N ASN A 144 -0.30 7.72 -17.74
CA ASN A 144 -0.64 8.35 -16.47
C ASN A 144 -2.12 8.16 -16.14
N ALA A 145 -3.02 8.36 -17.10
CA ALA A 145 -4.44 8.13 -16.91
C ALA A 145 -4.76 6.68 -16.52
N LEU A 146 -4.08 5.70 -17.15
CA LEU A 146 -4.23 4.28 -16.79
C LEU A 146 -3.75 4.02 -15.37
N VAL A 147 -2.56 4.49 -14.99
CA VAL A 147 -1.99 4.28 -13.64
C VAL A 147 -2.90 4.89 -12.57
N GLU A 148 -3.36 6.13 -12.76
CA GLU A 148 -4.23 6.82 -11.79
C GLU A 148 -5.58 6.10 -11.67
N MET A 149 -6.23 5.76 -12.80
CA MET A 149 -7.48 4.99 -12.78
C MET A 149 -7.30 3.61 -12.11
N GLY A 150 -6.22 2.90 -12.42
CA GLY A 150 -5.89 1.62 -11.81
C GLY A 150 -5.68 1.75 -10.31
N THR A 151 -5.00 2.82 -9.87
CA THR A 151 -4.77 3.10 -8.45
C THR A 151 -6.08 3.39 -7.72
N TYR A 152 -6.97 4.21 -8.28
CA TYR A 152 -8.29 4.45 -7.69
C TYR A 152 -9.12 3.17 -7.58
N LEU A 153 -9.14 2.34 -8.63
CA LEU A 153 -9.83 1.05 -8.60
C LEU A 153 -9.23 0.12 -7.54
N ALA A 154 -7.90 0.04 -7.46
CA ALA A 154 -7.20 -0.75 -6.45
C ALA A 154 -7.55 -0.30 -5.02
N ILE A 155 -7.56 1.00 -4.76
CA ILE A 155 -7.95 1.58 -3.46
C ILE A 155 -9.38 1.16 -3.10
N LEU A 156 -10.32 1.31 -4.03
CA LEU A 156 -11.73 0.96 -3.81
C LEU A 156 -11.89 -0.54 -3.53
N LEU A 157 -11.30 -1.38 -4.38
CA LEU A 157 -11.37 -2.83 -4.24
C LEU A 157 -10.72 -3.31 -2.93
N GLY A 158 -9.55 -2.77 -2.59
CA GLY A 158 -8.87 -3.08 -1.33
C GLY A 158 -9.68 -2.64 -0.12
N THR A 159 -10.27 -1.44 -0.17
CA THR A 159 -11.13 -0.92 0.90
C THR A 159 -12.34 -1.82 1.14
N ILE A 160 -13.05 -2.19 0.08
CA ILE A 160 -14.23 -3.05 0.16
C ILE A 160 -13.83 -4.44 0.63
N ALA A 161 -12.82 -5.05 0.00
CA ALA A 161 -12.38 -6.40 0.34
C ALA A 161 -11.89 -6.48 1.79
N GLY A 162 -11.06 -5.53 2.24
CA GLY A 162 -10.52 -5.51 3.60
C GLY A 162 -11.61 -5.36 4.64
N GLY A 163 -12.56 -4.45 4.41
CA GLY A 163 -13.66 -4.22 5.33
C GLY A 163 -14.69 -5.35 5.36
N VAL A 164 -14.95 -6.02 4.24
CA VAL A 164 -15.89 -7.14 4.18
C VAL A 164 -15.27 -8.42 4.73
N LEU A 165 -14.06 -8.79 4.28
CA LEU A 165 -13.47 -10.08 4.59
C LEU A 165 -13.11 -10.23 6.07
N ILE A 166 -12.71 -9.16 6.75
CA ILE A 166 -12.37 -9.20 8.18
C ILE A 166 -13.59 -9.50 9.08
N ASN A 167 -14.80 -9.21 8.60
CA ASN A 167 -16.06 -9.44 9.33
C ASN A 167 -16.65 -10.84 9.11
N LEU A 168 -16.08 -11.64 8.21
CA LEU A 168 -16.54 -13.02 7.99
C LEU A 168 -16.06 -13.93 9.12
N ASP A 169 -16.70 -15.10 9.26
CA ASP A 169 -16.23 -16.14 10.16
C ASP A 169 -14.80 -16.57 9.78
N GLY A 170 -13.86 -16.42 10.71
CA GLY A 170 -12.44 -16.64 10.44
C GLY A 170 -11.78 -15.53 9.61
N GLY A 171 -12.37 -14.33 9.55
CA GLY A 171 -11.90 -13.18 8.79
C GLY A 171 -10.42 -12.85 9.01
N ASP A 172 -9.92 -12.97 10.24
CA ASP A 172 -8.50 -12.76 10.57
C ASP A 172 -7.58 -13.66 9.74
N ARG A 173 -7.98 -14.91 9.52
CA ARG A 173 -7.20 -15.89 8.74
C ARG A 173 -7.29 -15.59 7.24
N ILE A 174 -8.47 -15.17 6.78
CA ILE A 174 -8.69 -14.80 5.37
C ILE A 174 -7.85 -13.56 5.03
N VAL A 175 -7.89 -12.53 5.89
CA VAL A 175 -7.11 -11.31 5.71
C VAL A 175 -5.62 -11.60 5.87
N SER A 176 -5.21 -12.38 6.87
CA SER A 176 -3.82 -12.81 7.04
C SER A 176 -3.25 -13.51 5.80
N ALA A 177 -4.05 -14.34 5.12
CA ALA A 177 -3.65 -14.95 3.86
C ALA A 177 -3.68 -13.97 2.68
N GLY A 178 -4.63 -13.04 2.65
CA GLY A 178 -4.84 -12.11 1.54
C GLY A 178 -3.87 -10.93 1.49
N VAL A 179 -3.15 -10.63 2.58
CA VAL A 179 -2.13 -9.57 2.62
C VAL A 179 -0.78 -9.98 2.04
N ILE A 180 -0.55 -11.29 1.83
CA ILE A 180 0.68 -11.86 1.24
C ILE A 180 0.49 -12.05 -0.27
#